data_AF-A0A3D3E5L5-F1
#
_entry.id   AF-A0A3D3E5L5-F1
#
_cell.length_a   1.000
_cell.length_b   1.000
_cell.length_c   1.000
_cell.angle_alpha   90.00
_cell.angle_beta   90.00
_cell.angle_gamma   90.00
#
_symmetry.space_group_name_H-M   'P 1'
#
loop_
_entity.id
_entity.type
_entity.pdbx_description
1 polymer ?
#
loop_
_entity_poly.entity_id
_entity_poly.type
_entity_poly.pdbx_seq_one_letter_code
_entity_poly.pdbx_strand_id
1 'polypeptide(L)'
;MNMEIQAALEVADETDAFLQITDVIYDREAEIGYPSLSQGEKTVYCIDCLSREMENGGFAQLFHHDTGALSADMLEALEQIRAKNTYEVVLQMINFFPNGEVPAEEDERIETFDRISSELFDEIVECDDRFHDAGENLVELTLKYVAKNRNQFR
;
A
#
# COMPACT_ATOMS: atom_id res chain seq x y z
N MET A 1 8.12 -16.94 12.25
CA MET A 1 7.05 -17.07 11.24
C MET A 1 5.82 -17.57 11.96
N ASN A 2 4.79 -16.74 11.99
CA ASN A 2 3.47 -17.08 12.45
C ASN A 2 2.98 -18.37 11.77
N MET A 3 2.36 -19.29 12.52
CA MET A 3 1.89 -20.57 11.98
C MET A 3 0.74 -20.37 10.98
N GLU A 4 -0.08 -19.34 11.16
CA GLU A 4 -1.22 -19.04 10.27
C GLU A 4 -0.72 -18.49 8.93
N ILE A 5 0.25 -17.57 8.94
CA ILE A 5 0.91 -17.08 7.72
C ILE A 5 1.62 -18.23 6.99
N GLN A 6 2.20 -19.19 7.71
CA GLN A 6 2.79 -20.37 7.09
C GLN A 6 1.74 -21.22 6.38
N ALA A 7 0.59 -21.46 7.02
CA ALA A 7 -0.49 -22.24 6.44
C ALA A 7 -1.10 -21.53 5.21
N ALA A 8 -1.27 -20.21 5.27
CA ALA A 8 -1.78 -19.41 4.17
C ALA A 8 -0.90 -19.52 2.90
N LEU A 9 0.44 -19.57 3.06
CA LEU A 9 1.36 -19.78 1.93
C LEU A 9 1.24 -21.16 1.26
N GLU A 10 0.56 -22.13 1.88
CA GLU A 10 0.31 -23.46 1.31
C GLU A 10 -1.03 -23.53 0.56
N VAL A 11 -1.85 -22.48 0.63
CA VAL A 11 -3.10 -22.36 -0.12
C VAL A 11 -2.79 -22.24 -1.61
N ALA A 12 -3.53 -23.00 -2.44
CA ALA A 12 -3.28 -23.07 -3.87
C ALA A 12 -3.70 -21.80 -4.63
N ASP A 13 -4.71 -21.09 -4.11
CA ASP A 13 -5.17 -19.82 -4.67
C ASP A 13 -4.41 -18.65 -4.02
N GLU A 14 -3.78 -17.82 -4.87
CA GLU A 14 -2.95 -16.70 -4.42
C GLU A 14 -3.78 -15.59 -3.76
N THR A 15 -5.02 -15.38 -4.19
CA THR A 15 -5.91 -14.37 -3.61
C THR A 15 -6.32 -14.80 -2.21
N ASP A 16 -6.75 -16.05 -2.04
CA ASP A 16 -7.09 -16.60 -0.72
C ASP A 16 -5.89 -16.60 0.22
N ALA A 17 -4.70 -16.96 -0.27
CA ALA A 17 -3.47 -16.91 0.52
C ALA A 17 -3.17 -15.48 1.00
N PHE A 18 -3.29 -14.50 0.11
CA PHE A 18 -3.05 -13.10 0.43
C PHE A 18 -4.06 -12.56 1.44
N LEU A 19 -5.35 -12.81 1.23
CA LEU A 19 -6.42 -12.40 2.15
C LEU A 19 -6.23 -12.96 3.56
N GLN A 20 -5.86 -14.25 3.68
CA GLN A 20 -5.59 -14.85 4.99
C GLN A 20 -4.38 -14.20 5.68
N ILE A 21 -3.32 -13.87 4.93
CA ILE A 21 -2.14 -13.19 5.49
C ILE A 21 -2.51 -11.77 5.93
N THR A 22 -3.28 -11.04 5.13
CA THR A 22 -3.72 -9.69 5.50
C THR A 22 -4.60 -9.72 6.73
N ASP A 23 -5.54 -10.66 6.85
CA ASP A 23 -6.41 -10.78 8.03
C ASP A 23 -5.59 -10.92 9.33
N VAL A 24 -4.58 -11.82 9.33
CA VAL A 24 -3.67 -11.99 10.47
C VAL A 24 -2.91 -10.69 10.79
N ILE A 25 -2.52 -9.93 9.78
CA ILE A 25 -1.77 -8.69 9.96
C ILE A 25 -2.67 -7.56 10.48
N TYR A 26 -3.91 -7.46 10.00
CA TYR A 26 -4.90 -6.49 10.52
C TYR A 26 -5.28 -6.80 11.97
N ASP A 27 -5.44 -8.07 12.33
CA ASP A 27 -5.68 -8.47 13.72
C ASP A 27 -4.50 -8.05 14.63
N ARG A 28 -3.27 -8.24 14.16
CA ARG A 28 -2.07 -7.78 14.87
C ARG A 28 -2.03 -6.26 14.95
N GLU A 29 -2.29 -5.55 13.86
CA GLU A 29 -2.32 -4.08 13.83
C GLU A 29 -3.33 -3.55 14.87
N ALA A 30 -4.53 -4.12 14.92
CA ALA A 30 -5.54 -3.75 15.89
C ALA A 30 -5.12 -4.03 17.36
N GLU A 31 -4.29 -5.05 17.60
CA GLU A 31 -3.80 -5.41 18.93
C GLU A 31 -2.64 -4.51 19.41
N ILE A 32 -1.64 -4.26 18.55
CA ILE A 32 -0.37 -3.63 18.95
C ILE A 32 -0.10 -2.27 18.30
N GLY A 33 -0.97 -1.84 17.39
CA GLY A 33 -0.86 -0.63 16.58
C GLY A 33 0.16 -0.76 15.45
N TYR A 34 -0.13 -0.09 14.32
CA TYR A 34 0.76 -0.02 13.15
C TYR A 34 2.25 0.24 13.47
N PRO A 35 2.64 1.19 14.35
CA PRO A 35 4.05 1.44 14.62
C PRO A 35 4.82 0.23 15.18
N SER A 36 4.13 -0.68 15.85
CA SER A 36 4.69 -1.88 16.49
C SER A 36 4.79 -3.09 15.55
N LEU A 37 4.19 -3.01 14.36
CA LEU A 37 4.34 -4.04 13.33
C LEU A 37 5.81 -4.15 12.88
N SER A 38 6.22 -5.37 12.54
CA SER A 38 7.50 -5.63 11.87
C SER A 38 7.53 -5.05 10.46
N GLN A 39 8.72 -4.93 9.87
CA GLN A 39 8.86 -4.44 8.49
C GLN A 39 8.10 -5.29 7.48
N GLY A 40 8.10 -6.61 7.65
CA GLY A 40 7.37 -7.53 6.78
C GLY A 40 5.86 -7.35 6.88
N GLU A 41 5.35 -7.17 8.09
CA GLU A 41 3.92 -6.90 8.34
C GLU A 41 3.50 -5.55 7.77
N LYS A 42 4.29 -4.49 8.01
CA LYS A 42 4.04 -3.16 7.42
C LYS A 42 4.03 -3.17 5.90
N THR A 43 4.94 -3.94 5.29
CA THR A 43 5.02 -4.10 3.83
C THR A 43 3.70 -4.66 3.30
N VAL A 44 3.20 -5.77 3.87
CA VAL A 44 1.93 -6.37 3.41
C VAL A 44 0.74 -5.45 3.69
N TYR A 45 0.69 -4.85 4.89
CA TYR A 45 -0.36 -3.92 5.29
C TYR A 45 -0.46 -2.74 4.30
N CYS A 46 0.67 -2.10 3.97
CA CYS A 46 0.70 -0.97 3.05
C CYS A 46 0.26 -1.36 1.64
N ILE A 47 0.65 -2.54 1.14
CA ILE A 47 0.24 -3.00 -0.19
C ILE A 47 -1.26 -3.30 -0.26
N ASP A 48 -1.82 -3.93 0.77
CA ASP A 48 -3.27 -4.19 0.82
C ASP A 48 -4.06 -2.88 0.93
N CYS A 49 -3.64 -1.99 1.82
CA CYS A 49 -4.19 -0.63 1.94
C CYS A 49 -4.19 0.11 0.60
N LEU A 50 -3.04 0.20 -0.07
CA LEU A 50 -2.94 0.84 -1.38
C LEU A 50 -3.90 0.19 -2.39
N SER A 51 -3.90 -1.15 -2.48
CA SER A 51 -4.75 -1.87 -3.44
C SER A 51 -6.24 -1.61 -3.20
N ARG A 52 -6.68 -1.56 -1.93
CA ARG A 52 -8.07 -1.26 -1.56
C ARG A 52 -8.49 0.16 -1.91
N GLU A 53 -7.63 1.16 -1.66
CA GLU A 53 -7.94 2.54 -2.01
C GLU A 53 -8.05 2.70 -3.53
N MET A 54 -7.12 2.11 -4.28
CA MET A 54 -7.12 2.17 -5.74
C MET A 54 -8.33 1.47 -6.37
N GLU A 55 -8.77 0.33 -5.84
CA GLU A 55 -9.98 -0.38 -6.34
C GLU A 55 -11.28 0.39 -6.08
N ASN A 56 -11.36 1.15 -5.00
CA ASN A 56 -12.60 1.80 -4.57
C ASN A 56 -12.75 3.24 -5.07
N GLY A 57 -11.66 4.00 -5.19
CA GLY A 57 -11.72 5.39 -5.61
C GLY A 57 -10.40 6.04 -6.00
N GLY A 58 -9.38 5.25 -6.32
CA GLY A 58 -8.10 5.74 -6.84
C GLY A 58 -7.29 6.56 -5.83
N PHE A 59 -6.38 7.37 -6.37
CA PHE A 59 -5.55 8.28 -5.57
C PHE A 59 -6.36 9.31 -4.80
N ALA A 60 -7.51 9.73 -5.33
CA ALA A 60 -8.41 10.62 -4.60
C ALA A 60 -8.82 10.01 -3.26
N GLN A 61 -9.29 8.76 -3.28
CA GLN A 61 -9.68 8.07 -2.05
C GLN A 61 -8.50 7.88 -1.09
N LEU A 62 -7.34 7.49 -1.62
CA LEU A 62 -6.13 7.31 -0.81
C LEU A 62 -5.78 8.55 0.03
N PHE A 63 -5.77 9.74 -0.57
CA PHE A 63 -5.36 10.96 0.14
C PHE A 63 -6.46 11.58 1.01
N HIS A 64 -7.73 11.25 0.75
CA HIS A 64 -8.86 11.65 1.59
C HIS A 64 -9.06 10.77 2.82
N HIS A 65 -8.44 9.59 2.88
CA HIS A 65 -8.48 8.70 4.05
C HIS A 65 -7.19 8.74 4.88
N ASP A 66 -7.26 8.25 6.12
CA ASP A 66 -6.12 8.10 7.03
C ASP A 66 -4.93 7.34 6.41
N THR A 67 -5.24 6.40 5.54
CA THR A 67 -4.26 5.56 4.82
C THR A 67 -3.27 6.39 4.00
N GLY A 68 -3.68 7.57 3.52
CA GLY A 68 -2.79 8.50 2.82
C GLY A 68 -1.58 8.95 3.64
N ALA A 69 -1.67 8.96 4.97
CA ALA A 69 -0.53 9.26 5.84
C ALA A 69 0.60 8.22 5.74
N LEU A 70 0.31 7.02 5.24
CA LEU A 70 1.28 5.92 5.07
C LEU A 70 1.96 5.93 3.69
N SER A 71 1.78 6.97 2.88
CA SER A 71 2.28 7.02 1.49
C SER A 71 3.80 6.79 1.36
N ALA A 72 4.60 7.26 2.32
CA ALA A 72 6.04 6.99 2.34
C ALA A 72 6.36 5.51 2.61
N ASP A 73 5.63 4.89 3.55
CA ASP A 73 5.75 3.47 3.87
C ASP A 73 5.26 2.60 2.70
N MET A 74 4.25 3.06 1.94
CA MET A 74 3.81 2.41 0.70
C MET A 74 4.90 2.41 -0.38
N LEU A 75 5.66 3.50 -0.54
CA LEU A 75 6.81 3.52 -1.44
C LEU A 75 7.87 2.51 -1.03
N GLU A 76 8.20 2.44 0.26
CA GLU A 76 9.13 1.43 0.77
C GLU A 76 8.60 0.01 0.50
N ALA A 77 7.31 -0.24 0.77
CA ALA A 77 6.68 -1.53 0.55
C ALA A 77 6.73 -1.96 -0.93
N LEU A 78 6.43 -1.06 -1.86
CA LEU A 78 6.51 -1.31 -3.30
C LEU A 78 7.94 -1.65 -3.74
N GLU A 79 8.95 -0.95 -3.18
CA GLU A 79 10.36 -1.27 -3.41
C GLU A 79 10.71 -2.67 -2.88
N GLN A 80 10.27 -3.02 -1.67
CA GLN A 80 10.53 -4.31 -1.03
C GLN A 80 9.96 -5.50 -1.84
N ILE A 81 8.76 -5.35 -2.41
CA ILE A 81 8.13 -6.39 -3.25
C ILE A 81 8.60 -6.33 -4.71
N ARG A 82 9.40 -5.31 -5.08
CA ARG A 82 9.92 -5.05 -6.44
C ARG A 82 8.85 -4.72 -7.47
N ALA A 83 7.81 -3.99 -7.07
CA ALA A 83 6.79 -3.44 -7.96
C ALA A 83 7.25 -2.08 -8.51
N LYS A 84 8.13 -2.12 -9.51
CA LYS A 84 8.84 -0.93 -10.00
C LYS A 84 7.91 0.03 -10.75
N ASN A 85 7.00 -0.49 -11.55
CA ASN A 85 6.10 0.35 -12.34
C ASN A 85 5.08 1.04 -11.42
N THR A 86 4.50 0.29 -10.48
CA THR A 86 3.59 0.85 -9.48
C THR A 86 4.31 1.85 -8.57
N TYR A 87 5.55 1.56 -8.16
CA TYR A 87 6.38 2.51 -7.40
C TYR A 87 6.53 3.86 -8.11
N GLU A 88 6.84 3.85 -9.40
CA GLU A 88 7.05 5.08 -10.18
C GLU A 88 5.78 5.94 -10.25
N VAL A 89 4.60 5.31 -10.35
CA VAL A 89 3.30 6.02 -10.37
C VAL A 89 3.01 6.63 -8.99
N VAL A 90 3.14 5.86 -7.92
CA VAL A 90 2.90 6.35 -6.55
C VAL A 90 3.90 7.45 -6.18
N LEU A 91 5.17 7.33 -6.60
CA LEU A 91 6.18 8.36 -6.39
C LEU A 91 5.83 9.65 -7.13
N GLN A 92 5.34 9.56 -8.36
CA GLN A 92 4.88 10.73 -9.11
C GLN A 92 3.73 11.43 -8.38
N MET A 93 2.76 10.67 -7.89
CA MET A 93 1.62 11.21 -7.14
C MET A 93 2.07 11.93 -5.85
N ILE A 94 3.00 11.33 -5.09
CA ILE A 94 3.59 11.96 -3.90
C ILE A 94 4.35 13.25 -4.27
N ASN A 95 5.04 13.28 -5.42
CA ASN A 95 5.76 14.47 -5.88
C ASN A 95 4.85 15.65 -6.27
N PHE A 96 3.53 15.46 -6.39
CA PHE A 96 2.59 16.57 -6.52
C PHE A 96 2.37 17.31 -5.20
N PHE A 97 2.64 16.66 -4.06
CA PHE A 97 2.62 17.34 -2.77
C PHE A 97 3.80 18.30 -2.63
N PRO A 98 3.65 19.41 -1.88
CA PRO A 98 4.75 20.32 -1.60
C PRO A 98 5.95 19.58 -1.03
N ASN A 99 7.12 19.78 -1.65
CA ASN A 99 8.38 19.10 -1.29
C ASN A 99 8.38 17.57 -1.44
N GLY A 100 7.36 16.98 -2.06
CA GLY A 100 7.18 15.53 -2.13
C GLY A 100 6.81 14.90 -0.79
N GLU A 101 6.20 15.67 0.12
CA GLU A 101 5.82 15.22 1.46
C GLU A 101 4.30 15.24 1.62
N VAL A 102 3.71 14.08 1.91
CA VAL A 102 2.28 13.95 2.23
C VAL A 102 2.08 14.27 3.72
N PRO A 103 1.22 15.24 4.08
CA PRO A 103 0.97 15.56 5.48
C PRO A 103 0.38 14.37 6.26
N ALA A 104 0.86 14.18 7.49
CA ALA A 104 0.35 13.13 8.38
C ALA A 104 -1.02 13.50 8.97
N GLU A 105 -1.21 14.77 9.32
CA GLU A 105 -2.49 15.28 9.83
C GLU A 105 -3.56 15.25 8.74
N GLU A 106 -4.72 14.67 9.04
CA GLU A 106 -5.79 14.41 8.07
C GLU A 106 -6.28 15.70 7.40
N ASP A 107 -6.69 16.70 8.17
CA ASP A 107 -7.22 17.96 7.63
C ASP A 107 -6.20 18.65 6.71
N GLU A 108 -4.92 18.68 7.11
CA GLU A 108 -3.86 19.30 6.30
C GLU A 108 -3.61 18.54 4.99
N ARG A 109 -3.65 17.21 5.04
CA ARG A 109 -3.51 16.35 3.85
C ARG A 109 -4.66 16.56 2.88
N ILE A 110 -5.90 16.54 3.38
CA ILE A 110 -7.12 16.75 2.59
C ILE A 110 -7.09 18.13 1.92
N GLU A 111 -6.87 19.20 2.69
CA GLU A 111 -6.82 20.57 2.16
C GLU A 111 -5.72 20.75 1.12
N THR A 112 -4.59 20.07 1.31
CA THR A 112 -3.46 20.11 0.37
C THR A 112 -3.80 19.34 -0.91
N PHE A 113 -4.38 18.15 -0.78
CA PHE A 113 -4.76 17.34 -1.93
C PHE A 113 -5.92 17.94 -2.73
N ASP A 114 -6.89 18.58 -2.09
CA ASP A 114 -7.98 19.28 -2.78
C ASP A 114 -7.45 20.42 -3.67
N ARG A 115 -6.42 21.13 -3.20
CA ARG A 115 -5.76 22.17 -3.99
C ARG A 115 -5.03 21.55 -5.19
N ILE A 116 -4.25 20.50 -4.95
CA ILE A 116 -3.51 19.78 -6.00
C ILE A 116 -4.46 19.25 -7.06
N SER A 117 -5.52 18.56 -6.64
CA SER A 117 -6.51 17.95 -7.55
C SER A 117 -7.32 18.97 -8.34
N SER A 118 -7.51 20.19 -7.82
CA SER A 118 -8.11 21.28 -8.59
C SER A 118 -7.20 21.81 -9.71
N GLU A 119 -5.89 21.69 -9.56
CA GLU A 119 -4.89 22.20 -10.51
C GLU A 119 -4.38 21.12 -11.47
N LEU A 120 -4.26 19.88 -11.00
CA LEU A 120 -3.60 18.75 -11.69
C LEU A 120 -4.58 17.58 -11.93
N PHE A 121 -5.84 17.87 -12.20
CA PHE A 121 -6.88 16.86 -12.36
C PHE A 121 -6.53 15.82 -13.44
N ASP A 122 -6.10 16.28 -14.62
CA ASP A 122 -5.78 15.40 -15.75
C ASP A 122 -4.57 14.51 -15.43
N GLU A 123 -3.56 15.04 -14.74
CA GLU A 123 -2.38 14.28 -14.33
C GLU A 123 -2.67 13.23 -13.26
N ILE A 124 -3.61 13.50 -12.35
CA ILE A 124 -4.06 12.51 -11.35
C ILE A 124 -4.82 11.38 -12.04
N VAL A 125 -5.72 11.71 -12.96
CA VAL A 125 -6.45 10.70 -13.75
C VAL A 125 -5.46 9.84 -14.55
N GLU A 126 -4.43 10.44 -15.15
CA GLU A 126 -3.37 9.68 -15.83
C GLU A 126 -2.61 8.75 -14.87
N CYS A 127 -2.35 9.20 -13.63
CA CYS A 127 -1.73 8.35 -12.61
C CYS A 127 -2.64 7.18 -12.23
N ASP A 128 -3.95 7.38 -12.05
CA ASP A 128 -4.90 6.28 -11.79
C ASP A 128 -4.87 5.24 -12.92
N ASP A 129 -4.98 5.70 -14.19
CA ASP A 129 -4.92 4.82 -15.36
C ASP A 129 -3.60 4.03 -15.40
N ARG A 130 -2.47 4.71 -15.19
CA ARG A 130 -1.13 4.08 -15.18
C ARG A 130 -0.93 3.12 -14.02
N PHE A 131 -1.59 3.33 -12.88
CA PHE A 131 -1.57 2.38 -11.78
C PHE A 131 -2.22 1.06 -12.20
N HIS A 132 -3.41 1.12 -12.82
CA HIS A 132 -4.12 -0.06 -13.30
C HIS A 132 -3.40 -0.75 -14.46
N ASP A 133 -2.74 0.02 -15.32
CA ASP A 133 -1.98 -0.48 -16.47
C ASP A 133 -0.52 -0.87 -16.15
N ALA A 134 -0.10 -0.81 -14.88
CA ALA A 134 1.29 -1.07 -14.47
C ALA A 134 1.79 -2.49 -14.84
N GLY A 135 0.87 -3.43 -15.05
CA GLY A 135 1.16 -4.80 -15.47
C GLY A 135 1.82 -5.67 -14.39
N GLU A 136 1.86 -5.17 -13.15
CA GLU A 136 2.43 -5.86 -11.99
C GLU A 136 1.31 -6.48 -11.15
N ASN A 137 1.40 -7.79 -10.89
CA ASN A 137 0.49 -8.45 -9.95
C ASN A 137 1.01 -8.26 -8.52
N LEU A 138 0.47 -7.24 -7.82
CA LEU A 138 0.89 -6.89 -6.47
C LEU A 138 0.66 -8.02 -5.46
N VAL A 139 -0.39 -8.83 -5.63
CA VAL A 139 -0.66 -10.01 -4.79
C VAL A 139 0.46 -11.03 -4.94
N GLU A 140 0.77 -11.44 -6.18
CA GLU A 140 1.83 -12.42 -6.47
C GLU A 140 3.21 -11.93 -5.98
N LEU A 141 3.54 -10.67 -6.20
CA LEU A 141 4.79 -10.05 -5.75
C LEU A 141 4.89 -10.05 -4.22
N THR A 142 3.78 -9.75 -3.54
CA THR A 142 3.73 -9.72 -2.07
C THR A 142 3.87 -11.12 -1.49
N LEU A 143 3.20 -12.13 -2.04
CA LEU A 143 3.36 -13.52 -1.59
C LEU A 143 4.81 -14.02 -1.75
N LYS A 144 5.47 -13.67 -2.87
CA LYS A 144 6.91 -13.95 -3.08
C LYS A 144 7.78 -13.27 -2.03
N TYR A 145 7.44 -12.03 -1.65
CA TYR A 145 8.13 -11.31 -0.58
C TYR A 145 7.94 -12.00 0.77
N VAL A 146 6.71 -12.35 1.16
CA VAL A 146 6.40 -13.06 2.41
C VAL A 146 7.16 -14.39 2.49
N ALA A 147 7.12 -15.18 1.41
CA ALA A 147 7.79 -16.47 1.35
C ALA A 147 9.31 -16.39 1.51
N LYS A 148 9.94 -15.28 1.08
CA LYS A 148 11.39 -15.03 1.22
C LYS A 148 11.77 -14.42 2.58
N ASN A 149 10.87 -13.68 3.22
CA ASN A 149 11.12 -12.90 4.43
C ASN A 149 10.41 -13.47 5.67
N ARG A 150 10.24 -14.79 5.74
CA ARG A 150 9.52 -15.52 6.80
C ARG A 150 9.93 -15.15 8.23
N ASN A 151 11.16 -14.71 8.43
CA ASN A 151 11.71 -14.29 9.72
C ASN A 151 11.19 -12.92 10.19
N GLN A 152 10.58 -12.13 9.30
CA GLN A 152 10.01 -10.82 9.63
C GLN A 152 8.60 -10.94 10.21
N PHE A 153 7.88 -12.03 9.91
CA PHE A 153 6.48 -12.23 10.34
C PHE A 153 6.40 -12.95 11.69
N ARG A 154 5.62 -12.39 12.62
CA ARG A 154 5.54 -12.84 14.02
C ARG A 154 4.27 -13.61 14.34
#